data_AF-A0A348WE16-F1
#
_entry.id   AF-A0A348WE16-F1
#
_cell.length_a   1.000
_cell.length_b   1.000
_cell.length_c   1.000
_cell.angle_alpha   90.00
_cell.angle_beta   90.00
_cell.angle_gamma   90.00
#
_symmetry.space_group_name_H-M   'P 1'
#
loop_
_entity.id
_entity.type
_entity.pdbx_description
1 polymer ?
#
loop_
_entity_poly.entity_id
_entity_poly.type
_entity_poly.pdbx_seq_one_letter_code
_entity_poly.pdbx_strand_id
1 'polypeptide(L)'
;GIALWGELKQTVTVDEMVERALAYCDWAVSLGLLTIRSHVDVCDDQLRAVEAMLQVRETVKPYLDLQLVAFPQDGLYRDPTAH
;
A
#
# COMPACT_ATOMS: atom_id res chain seq x y z
N GLY A 1 5.20 -14.01 10.29
CA GLY A 1 5.44 -12.76 9.55
C GLY A 1 4.66 -12.76 8.27
N ILE A 2 5.18 -13.39 7.22
CA ILE A 2 4.57 -13.42 5.88
C ILE A 2 3.27 -14.23 5.83
N ALA A 3 3.23 -15.41 6.47
CA ALA A 3 2.02 -16.24 6.54
C ALA A 3 0.81 -15.52 7.20
N LEU A 4 1.05 -14.79 8.29
CA LEU A 4 0.02 -14.00 8.97
C LEU A 4 -0.50 -12.85 8.09
N TRP A 5 0.38 -12.30 7.23
CA TRP A 5 -0.02 -11.27 6.28
C TRP A 5 -0.88 -11.86 5.14
N GLY A 6 -0.57 -13.08 4.70
CA GLY A 6 -1.42 -13.83 3.76
C GLY A 6 -2.86 -14.02 4.28
N GLU A 7 -3.03 -14.33 5.56
CA GLU A 7 -4.36 -14.47 6.19
C GLU A 7 -5.09 -13.13 6.34
N LEU A 8 -4.38 -12.06 6.72
CA LEU A 8 -4.95 -10.73 6.87
C LEU A 8 -5.34 -10.08 5.53
N LYS A 9 -4.60 -10.35 4.44
CA LYS A 9 -4.92 -9.88 3.08
C LYS A 9 -6.33 -10.28 2.63
N GLN A 10 -6.84 -11.43 3.09
CA GLN A 10 -8.16 -11.91 2.69
C GLN A 10 -9.31 -11.17 3.37
N THR A 11 -9.05 -10.49 4.49
CA THR A 11 -10.10 -9.91 5.34
C THR A 11 -10.11 -8.38 5.30
N VAL A 12 -8.97 -7.75 4.96
CA VAL A 12 -8.84 -6.29 4.96
C VAL A 12 -9.48 -5.69 3.70
N THR A 13 -10.40 -4.75 3.89
CA THR A 13 -11.09 -4.05 2.80
C THR A 13 -10.25 -2.90 2.22
N VAL A 14 -10.58 -2.46 1.01
CA VAL A 14 -9.95 -1.28 0.37
C VAL A 14 -10.10 -0.04 1.25
N ASP A 15 -11.29 0.20 1.79
CA ASP A 15 -11.58 1.36 2.64
C ASP A 15 -10.74 1.36 3.93
N GLU A 16 -10.59 0.20 4.59
CA GLU A 16 -9.74 0.06 5.78
C GLU A 16 -8.26 0.33 5.46
N MET A 17 -7.78 -0.07 4.27
CA MET A 17 -6.40 0.24 3.84
C MET A 17 -6.22 1.73 3.59
N VAL A 18 -7.20 2.38 2.96
CA VAL A 18 -7.19 3.82 2.69
C VAL A 18 -7.18 4.61 4.01
N GLU A 19 -8.08 4.29 4.94
CA GLU A 19 -8.17 4.97 6.24
C GLU A 19 -6.85 4.90 7.01
N ARG A 20 -6.26 3.71 7.08
CA ARG A 20 -4.98 3.50 7.78
C ARG A 20 -3.82 4.25 7.13
N ALA A 21 -3.77 4.29 5.80
CA ALA A 21 -2.72 4.98 5.09
C ALA A 21 -2.86 6.52 5.18
N LEU A 22 -4.08 7.05 5.18
CA LEU A 22 -4.33 8.48 5.42
C LEU A 22 -3.91 8.88 6.82
N ALA A 23 -4.27 8.10 7.84
CA ALA A 23 -3.84 8.36 9.22
C ALA A 23 -2.30 8.40 9.35
N TYR A 24 -1.59 7.52 8.64
CA TYR A 24 -0.13 7.57 8.58
C TYR A 24 0.39 8.82 7.86
N CYS A 25 -0.22 9.22 6.75
CA CYS A 25 0.16 10.43 6.02
C CYS A 25 -0.01 11.69 6.89
N ASP A 26 -1.09 11.79 7.66
CA ASP A 26 -1.33 12.89 8.59
C ASP A 26 -0.21 12.98 9.65
N TRP A 27 0.19 11.85 10.22
CA TRP A 27 1.31 11.81 11.15
C TRP A 27 2.63 12.22 10.48
N ALA A 28 2.92 11.69 9.30
CA ALA A 28 4.14 12.00 8.57
C ALA A 28 4.25 13.51 8.26
N VAL A 29 3.16 14.10 7.78
CA VAL A 29 3.08 15.54 7.48
C VAL A 29 3.23 16.38 8.74
N SER A 30 2.64 15.97 9.87
CA SER A 30 2.81 16.66 11.16
C SER A 30 4.27 16.72 11.64
N LEU A 31 5.11 15.79 11.18
CA LEU A 31 6.54 15.71 11.45
C LEU A 31 7.40 16.41 10.39
N GLY A 32 6.77 17.09 9.42
CA GLY A 32 7.46 17.81 8.34
C GLY A 32 7.90 16.93 7.17
N LEU A 33 7.43 15.69 7.08
CA LEU A 33 7.71 14.84 5.92
C LEU A 33 6.75 15.20 4.78
N LEU A 34 7.31 15.73 3.70
CA LEU A 34 6.55 16.16 2.51
C LEU A 34 6.72 15.22 1.31
N THR A 35 7.55 14.18 1.45
CA THR A 35 7.79 13.19 0.39
C THR A 35 7.93 11.80 1.02
N ILE A 36 7.17 10.84 0.52
CA ILE A 36 7.18 9.45 0.97
C ILE A 36 7.27 8.52 -0.24
N ARG A 37 8.09 7.49 -0.14
CA ARG A 37 8.09 6.36 -1.08
C ARG A 37 7.67 5.09 -0.35
N SER A 38 6.58 4.48 -0.80
CA SER A 38 6.01 3.27 -0.20
C SER A 38 6.04 2.09 -1.17
N HIS A 39 6.30 0.91 -0.65
CA HIS A 39 6.18 -0.34 -1.39
C HIS A 39 4.75 -0.87 -1.25
N VAL A 40 4.13 -1.20 -2.38
CA VAL A 40 2.78 -1.73 -2.45
C VAL A 40 2.85 -3.17 -2.91
N ASP A 41 2.28 -4.06 -2.11
CA ASP A 41 2.22 -5.47 -2.45
C ASP A 41 1.29 -5.72 -3.63
N VAL A 42 1.79 -6.44 -4.63
CA VAL A 42 1.12 -6.77 -5.89
C VAL A 42 0.85 -8.26 -6.05
N CYS A 43 1.12 -9.08 -5.03
CA CYS A 43 0.88 -10.52 -5.06
C CYS A 43 -0.59 -10.93 -4.82
N ASP A 44 -1.52 -9.98 -4.68
CA ASP A 44 -2.96 -10.25 -4.66
C ASP A 44 -3.51 -10.14 -6.09
N ASP A 45 -4.16 -11.20 -6.60
CA ASP A 45 -4.74 -11.24 -7.95
C ASP A 45 -5.76 -10.12 -8.20
N GLN A 46 -6.41 -9.63 -7.14
CA GLN A 46 -7.37 -8.52 -7.22
C GLN A 46 -6.72 -7.14 -7.10
N LEU A 47 -5.42 -7.07 -6.82
CA LEU A 47 -4.63 -5.83 -6.68
C LEU A 47 -5.28 -4.79 -5.75
N ARG A 48 -6.02 -5.23 -4.72
CA ARG A 48 -6.78 -4.33 -3.84
C ARG A 48 -5.91 -3.31 -3.12
N ALA A 49 -4.71 -3.74 -2.74
CA ALA A 49 -3.71 -2.85 -2.12
C ALA A 49 -3.26 -1.75 -3.09
N VAL A 50 -3.13 -2.06 -4.39
CA VAL A 50 -2.79 -1.06 -5.42
C VAL A 50 -3.90 -0.05 -5.58
N GLU A 51 -5.16 -0.51 -5.68
CA GLU A 51 -6.33 0.36 -5.76
C GLU A 51 -6.39 1.32 -4.56
N ALA A 52 -6.28 0.79 -3.35
CA ALA A 52 -6.29 1.58 -2.12
C ALA A 52 -5.18 2.64 -2.12
N MET A 53 -3.94 2.26 -2.44
CA MET A 53 -2.82 3.20 -2.40
C MET A 53 -2.86 4.26 -3.50
N LEU A 54 -3.43 3.94 -4.67
CA LEU A 54 -3.68 4.93 -5.72
C LEU A 54 -4.70 5.98 -5.27
N GLN A 55 -5.77 5.56 -4.58
CA GLN A 55 -6.74 6.49 -3.99
C GLN A 55 -6.08 7.42 -2.97
N VAL A 56 -5.29 6.85 -2.04
CA VAL A 56 -4.54 7.63 -1.04
C VAL A 56 -3.64 8.66 -1.72
N ARG A 57 -2.89 8.25 -2.74
CA ARG A 57 -2.00 9.15 -3.49
C ARG A 57 -2.75 10.35 -4.06
N GLU A 58 -3.92 10.15 -4.66
CA GLU A 58 -4.70 11.27 -5.18
C GLU A 58 -5.27 12.17 -4.07
N THR A 59 -5.67 11.59 -2.92
CA THR A 59 -6.17 12.36 -1.76
C THR A 59 -5.11 13.24 -1.12
N VAL A 60 -3.88 12.75 -0.97
CA VAL A 60 -2.81 13.47 -0.25
C VAL A 60 -1.99 14.42 -1.14
N LYS A 61 -2.14 14.31 -2.46
CA LYS A 61 -1.41 15.09 -3.48
C LYS A 61 -1.28 16.59 -3.23
N PRO A 62 -2.26 17.31 -2.64
CA PRO A 62 -2.13 18.75 -2.39
C PRO A 62 -1.04 19.10 -1.38
N TYR A 63 -0.61 18.17 -0.52
CA TYR A 63 0.28 18.45 0.61
C TYR A 63 1.39 17.40 0.84
N LEU A 64 1.38 16.27 0.13
CA LEU A 64 2.36 15.19 0.26
C LEU A 64 2.67 14.55 -1.10
N ASP A 65 3.95 14.46 -1.46
CA ASP A 65 4.39 13.67 -2.63
C ASP A 65 4.52 12.20 -2.25
N LEU A 66 3.57 11.36 -2.71
CA LEU A 66 3.54 9.93 -2.43
C LEU A 66 3.90 9.12 -3.67
N GLN A 67 5.06 8.44 -3.61
CA GLN A 67 5.55 7.55 -4.65
C GLN A 67 5.27 6.09 -4.28
N LEU A 68 4.68 5.34 -5.20
CA LEU A 68 4.30 3.94 -4.99
C LEU A 68 5.20 3.04 -5.84
N VAL A 69 5.81 2.04 -5.20
CA VAL A 69 6.64 1.02 -5.85
C VAL A 69 5.86 -0.29 -5.82
N ALA A 70 5.54 -0.84 -7.00
CA ALA A 70 5.01 -2.18 -7.11
C ALA A 70 6.06 -3.18 -6.59
N PHE A 71 5.71 -3.93 -5.55
CA PHE A 71 6.64 -4.81 -4.85
C PHE A 71 6.05 -6.23 -4.77
N PRO A 72 6.54 -7.19 -5.58
CA PRO A 72 6.09 -8.57 -5.52
C PRO A 72 6.65 -9.23 -4.25
N GLN A 73 5.88 -9.15 -3.15
CA GLN A 73 6.32 -9.56 -1.82
C GLN A 73 6.62 -11.06 -1.73
N ASP A 74 5.93 -11.90 -2.50
CA ASP A 74 6.11 -13.36 -2.53
C ASP A 74 7.27 -13.81 -3.47
N GLY A 75 7.81 -12.88 -4.26
CA GLY A 75 8.99 -13.06 -5.08
C GLY A 75 8.71 -13.61 -6.48
N LEU A 76 9.18 -12.88 -7.49
CA LEU A 76 8.95 -13.12 -8.94
C LEU A 76 9.26 -14.55 -9.44
N TYR A 77 10.18 -15.27 -8.80
CA TYR A 77 10.58 -16.63 -9.21
C TYR A 77 10.10 -17.74 -8.27
N ARG A 78 9.34 -17.40 -7.21
CA ARG A 78 8.89 -18.37 -6.21
C ARG A 78 7.41 -18.72 -6.36
N ASP A 79 6.66 -17.88 -7.07
CA ASP A 79 5.25 -18.11 -7.38
C ASP A 79 4.97 -17.75 -8.85
N PRO A 80 4.32 -18.61 -9.65
CA PRO A 80 3.93 -18.30 -11.03
C PRO A 80 2.95 -17.12 -11.17
N THR A 81 2.28 -16.66 -10.10
CA THR A 81 1.39 -15.47 -10.14
C THR A 81 2.01 -14.21 -9.54
N ALA A 82 3.28 -14.24 -9.13
CA ALA A 82 3.97 -13.03 -8.67
C ALA A 82 4.21 -12.09 -9.86
N HIS A 83 3.45 -11.00 -9.94
CA HIS A 83 3.58 -9.94 -10.95
C HIS A 83 4.21 -8.67 -10.39
#